data_AF-A0A1Y0HNC3-F1
#
_entry.id   AF-A0A1Y0HNC3-F1
#
_cell.length_a   1.000
_cell.length_b   1.000
_cell.length_c   1.000
_cell.angle_alpha   90.00
_cell.angle_beta   90.00
_cell.angle_gamma   90.00
#
_symmetry.space_group_name_H-M   'P 1'
#
loop_
_entity.id
_entity.type
_entity.pdbx_description
1 polymer ?
#
loop_
_entity_poly.entity_id
_entity_poly.type
_entity_poly.pdbx_seq_one_letter_code
_entity_poly.pdbx_strand_id
1 'polypeptide(L)'
;MARLPEREALFRWVGPIGKMTLGVIAKKSRHMIISTPDALHNYKIATIPGTSTEKALFDIGFRAEELDRFANLSSQLKKLKENRVDAIAFSVEAVWQLLQEMESDLSEYEVIYVLKERDLYFAFSKETNAKLIAELNETLKTQLK
;
A
#
# COMPACT_ATOMS: atom_id res chain seq x y z
N MET A 1 9.09 -0.19 -7.78
CA MET A 1 7.84 -0.43 -8.55
C MET A 1 7.36 -1.85 -8.29
N ALA A 2 6.05 -2.10 -8.28
CA ALA A 2 5.52 -3.47 -8.23
C ALA A 2 5.69 -4.18 -9.59
N ARG A 3 6.22 -5.40 -9.58
CA ARG A 3 6.35 -6.27 -10.76
C ARG A 3 5.03 -6.97 -11.02
N LEU A 4 4.32 -6.54 -12.07
CA LEU A 4 2.97 -7.01 -12.41
C LEU A 4 3.01 -7.90 -13.67
N PRO A 5 2.16 -8.93 -13.78
CA PRO A 5 2.15 -9.83 -14.94
C PRO A 5 2.06 -9.10 -16.29
N GLU A 6 1.22 -8.08 -16.38
CA GLU A 6 1.05 -7.26 -17.59
C GLU A 6 2.27 -6.39 -17.93
N ARG A 7 3.20 -6.19 -16.98
CA ARG A 7 4.43 -5.41 -17.15
C ARG A 7 5.68 -6.27 -17.18
N GLU A 8 5.55 -7.57 -16.89
CA GLU A 8 6.67 -8.51 -16.78
C GLU A 8 7.55 -8.46 -18.01
N ALA A 9 6.89 -8.58 -19.17
CA ALA A 9 7.53 -8.55 -20.46
C ALA A 9 7.78 -7.12 -20.98
N LEU A 10 7.69 -6.05 -20.18
CA LEU A 10 7.95 -4.67 -20.63
C LEU A 10 9.26 -4.10 -20.09
N PHE A 11 9.83 -4.69 -19.05
CA PHE A 11 11.02 -4.17 -18.36
C PHE A 11 12.02 -5.28 -18.05
N ARG A 12 13.25 -4.89 -17.73
CA ARG A 12 14.20 -5.73 -16.99
C ARG A 12 14.09 -5.38 -15.51
N TRP A 13 14.09 -6.39 -14.66
CA TRP A 13 13.82 -6.22 -13.22
C TRP A 13 15.06 -6.50 -12.39
N VAL A 14 15.34 -5.63 -11.41
CA VAL A 14 16.36 -5.83 -10.39
C VAL A 14 15.69 -5.74 -9.03
N GLY A 15 15.85 -6.76 -8.19
CA GLY A 15 15.18 -6.85 -6.90
C GLY A 15 15.00 -8.27 -6.39
N PRO A 16 14.22 -8.46 -5.31
CA PRO A 16 13.44 -7.42 -4.61
C PRO A 16 14.33 -6.44 -3.82
N ILE A 17 13.93 -5.17 -3.75
CA ILE A 17 14.63 -4.10 -3.01
C ILE A 17 13.93 -3.72 -1.70
N GLY A 18 12.81 -4.37 -1.42
CA GLY A 18 11.95 -4.10 -0.27
C GLY A 18 10.55 -4.61 -0.53
N LYS A 19 9.67 -4.42 0.46
CA LYS A 19 8.25 -4.74 0.36
C LYS A 19 7.43 -3.47 0.39
N MET A 20 6.26 -3.52 -0.24
CA MET A 20 5.19 -2.56 -0.11
C MET A 20 3.95 -3.28 0.40
N THR A 21 3.36 -2.73 1.45
CA THR A 21 2.19 -3.29 2.11
C THR A 21 0.98 -2.45 1.74
N LEU A 22 0.02 -3.05 1.04
CA LEU A 22 -1.30 -2.48 0.86
C LEU A 22 -2.14 -2.92 2.06
N GLY A 23 -2.55 -1.97 2.89
CA GLY A 23 -3.21 -2.26 4.16
C GLY A 23 -4.33 -1.28 4.46
N VAL A 24 -5.10 -1.64 5.48
CA VAL A 24 -6.13 -0.81 6.10
C VAL A 24 -5.57 -0.32 7.44
N ILE A 25 -5.50 0.99 7.61
CA ILE A 25 -4.93 1.68 8.76
C ILE A 25 -6.05 2.40 9.51
N ALA A 26 -6.10 2.27 10.83
CA ALA A 26 -7.06 2.94 11.68
C ALA A 26 -6.39 3.55 12.92
N LYS A 27 -7.16 4.33 13.69
CA LYS A 27 -6.73 4.82 15.00
C LYS A 27 -6.96 3.73 16.05
N LYS A 28 -5.96 3.47 16.90
CA LYS A 28 -6.03 2.47 17.97
C LYS A 28 -7.17 2.69 18.95
N SER A 29 -7.56 3.95 19.16
CA SER A 29 -8.69 4.33 20.02
C SER A 29 -10.04 3.79 19.54
N ARG A 30 -10.14 3.27 18.31
CA ARG A 30 -11.34 2.62 17.80
C ARG A 30 -11.46 1.15 18.21
N HIS A 31 -10.39 0.54 18.71
CA HIS A 31 -10.36 -0.86 19.18
C HIS A 31 -11.02 -1.84 18.18
N MET A 32 -10.71 -1.67 16.89
CA MET A 32 -11.31 -2.47 15.82
C MET A 32 -10.70 -3.87 15.83
N ILE A 33 -11.54 -4.89 15.70
CA ILE A 33 -11.11 -6.29 15.63
C ILE A 33 -11.53 -6.84 14.27
N ILE A 34 -10.56 -7.11 13.41
CA ILE A 34 -10.79 -7.65 12.07
C ILE A 34 -10.39 -9.12 12.05
N SER A 35 -11.33 -10.00 12.38
CA SER A 35 -11.11 -11.46 12.36
C SER A 35 -11.30 -12.07 10.96
N THR A 36 -12.04 -11.39 10.08
CA THR A 36 -12.30 -11.80 8.69
C THR A 36 -12.28 -10.58 7.78
N PRO A 37 -12.05 -10.75 6.46
CA PRO A 37 -12.15 -9.65 5.50
C PRO A 37 -13.55 -9.00 5.54
N ASP A 38 -14.61 -9.81 5.68
CA ASP A 38 -16.00 -9.33 5.76
C ASP A 38 -16.24 -8.34 6.90
N ALA A 39 -15.50 -8.48 8.02
CA ALA A 39 -15.63 -7.57 9.16
C ALA A 39 -15.30 -6.11 8.78
N LEU A 40 -14.50 -5.89 7.73
CA LEU A 40 -14.16 -4.56 7.23
C LEU A 40 -15.38 -3.80 6.69
N HIS A 41 -16.42 -4.50 6.18
CA HIS A 41 -17.62 -3.87 5.64
C HIS A 41 -18.45 -3.13 6.70
N ASN A 42 -18.18 -3.36 7.99
CA ASN A 42 -18.85 -2.67 9.09
C ASN A 42 -18.32 -1.25 9.33
N TYR A 43 -17.31 -0.82 8.58
CA TYR A 43 -16.58 0.42 8.84
C TYR A 43 -16.53 1.32 7.62
N LYS A 44 -16.50 2.63 7.86
CA LYS A 44 -16.34 3.60 6.79
C LYS A 44 -14.87 3.70 6.38
N ILE A 45 -14.52 3.05 5.27
CA ILE A 45 -13.13 2.97 4.77
C ILE A 45 -12.89 3.99 3.67
N ALA A 46 -11.89 4.85 3.88
CA ALA A 46 -11.40 5.76 2.85
C ALA A 46 -10.43 5.08 1.88
N THR A 47 -10.52 5.39 0.59
CA THR A 47 -9.52 4.96 -0.41
C THR A 47 -9.33 6.01 -1.50
N ILE A 48 -8.37 5.76 -2.40
CA ILE A 48 -8.07 6.62 -3.54
C ILE A 48 -8.45 5.88 -4.84
N PRO A 49 -9.33 6.47 -5.68
CA PRO A 49 -9.72 5.90 -6.96
C PRO A 49 -8.55 5.51 -7.88
N GLY A 50 -8.66 4.35 -8.51
CA GLY A 50 -7.71 3.88 -9.52
C GLY A 50 -6.38 3.34 -8.96
N THR A 51 -6.26 3.22 -7.64
CA THR A 51 -5.05 2.73 -7.00
C THR A 51 -5.05 1.21 -6.85
N SER A 52 -3.86 0.61 -6.71
CA SER A 52 -3.74 -0.83 -6.48
C SER A 52 -4.39 -1.27 -5.16
N THR A 53 -4.47 -0.39 -4.17
CA THR A 53 -5.16 -0.68 -2.90
C THR A 53 -6.68 -0.71 -3.07
N GLU A 54 -7.26 0.23 -3.84
CA GLU A 54 -8.68 0.19 -4.17
C GLU A 54 -9.03 -1.11 -4.92
N LYS A 55 -8.22 -1.49 -5.90
CA LYS A 55 -8.38 -2.78 -6.58
C LYS A 55 -8.32 -3.96 -5.61
N ALA A 56 -7.41 -3.94 -4.63
CA ALA A 56 -7.29 -5.00 -3.63
C ALA A 56 -8.52 -5.07 -2.70
N LEU A 57 -9.20 -3.94 -2.43
CA LEU A 57 -10.48 -3.96 -1.73
C LEU A 57 -11.58 -4.61 -2.58
N PHE A 58 -11.63 -4.32 -3.87
CA PHE A 58 -12.58 -4.96 -4.79
C PHE A 58 -12.33 -6.47 -4.92
N ASP A 59 -11.05 -6.89 -4.96
CA ASP A 59 -10.67 -8.31 -4.98
C ASP A 59 -11.23 -9.10 -3.78
N ILE A 60 -11.53 -8.43 -2.65
CA ILE A 60 -12.10 -9.04 -1.43
C ILE A 60 -13.59 -8.72 -1.22
N GLY A 61 -14.29 -8.16 -2.22
CA GLY A 61 -15.75 -8.04 -2.21
C GLY A 61 -16.33 -6.64 -1.95
N PHE A 62 -15.50 -5.61 -1.75
CA PHE A 62 -16.00 -4.24 -1.65
C PHE A 62 -16.54 -3.73 -2.99
N ARG A 63 -17.55 -2.86 -2.93
CA ARG A 63 -18.00 -2.06 -4.07
C ARG A 63 -17.61 -0.60 -3.90
N ALA A 64 -17.58 0.14 -4.99
CA ALA A 64 -17.18 1.54 -4.98
C ALA A 64 -18.08 2.42 -4.07
N GLU A 65 -19.35 2.09 -3.95
CA GLU A 65 -20.35 2.85 -3.17
C GLU A 65 -20.20 2.64 -1.66
N GLU A 66 -19.53 1.56 -1.24
CA GLU A 66 -19.25 1.25 0.17
C GLU A 66 -18.00 1.98 0.69
N LEU A 67 -17.24 2.62 -0.21
CA LEU A 67 -15.96 3.24 0.10
C LEU A 67 -16.08 4.77 0.07
N ASP A 68 -15.39 5.44 0.99
CA ASP A 68 -15.20 6.90 0.92
C ASP A 68 -14.06 7.19 -0.06
N ARG A 69 -14.41 7.49 -1.31
CA ARG A 69 -13.47 7.62 -2.43
C ARG A 69 -13.13 9.08 -2.70
N PHE A 70 -11.85 9.46 -2.58
CA PHE A 70 -11.40 10.82 -2.86
C PHE A 70 -9.96 10.87 -3.38
N ALA A 71 -9.72 11.73 -4.36
CA ALA A 71 -8.44 11.85 -5.05
C ALA A 71 -7.45 12.74 -4.29
N ASN A 72 -7.01 12.34 -3.09
CA ASN A 72 -5.87 12.94 -2.36
C ASN A 72 -5.61 12.18 -1.04
N LEU A 73 -4.39 11.68 -0.82
CA LEU A 73 -4.06 10.93 0.41
C LEU A 73 -4.12 11.81 1.68
N SER A 74 -3.53 13.00 1.64
CA SER A 74 -3.52 13.94 2.78
C SER A 74 -4.94 14.32 3.22
N SER A 75 -5.86 14.49 2.26
CA SER A 75 -7.26 14.77 2.55
C SER A 75 -7.96 13.59 3.22
N GLN A 76 -7.68 12.37 2.77
CA GLN A 76 -8.24 11.15 3.39
C GLN A 76 -7.67 10.92 4.80
N LEU A 77 -6.37 11.16 5.01
CA LEU A 77 -5.77 11.11 6.35
C LEU A 77 -6.33 12.18 7.29
N LYS A 78 -6.59 13.38 6.79
CA LYS A 78 -7.28 14.41 7.58
C LYS A 78 -8.67 13.95 8.01
N LYS A 79 -9.44 13.32 7.13
CA LYS A 79 -10.74 12.71 7.50
C LYS A 79 -10.59 11.65 8.58
N LEU A 80 -9.55 10.81 8.51
CA LEU A 80 -9.28 9.79 9.53
C LEU A 80 -8.94 10.45 10.88
N LYS A 81 -8.06 11.46 10.88
CA LYS A 81 -7.68 12.21 12.09
C LYS A 81 -8.89 12.85 12.76
N GLU A 82 -9.79 13.43 11.96
CA GLU A 82 -11.05 14.06 12.36
C GLU A 82 -12.20 13.05 12.58
N ASN A 83 -11.94 11.74 12.56
CA ASN A 83 -12.93 10.69 12.79
C ASN A 83 -14.12 10.70 11.80
N ARG A 84 -13.97 11.29 10.60
CA ARG A 84 -15.00 11.30 9.53
C ARG A 84 -15.05 10.02 8.70
N VAL A 85 -14.01 9.21 8.82
CA VAL A 85 -13.87 7.84 8.33
C VAL A 85 -13.22 7.04 9.47
N ASP A 86 -13.48 5.73 9.50
CA ASP A 86 -12.98 4.86 10.56
C ASP A 86 -11.59 4.33 10.26
N ALA A 87 -11.30 4.13 8.97
CA ALA A 87 -10.00 3.64 8.50
C ALA A 87 -9.67 4.19 7.10
N ILE A 88 -8.40 4.06 6.72
CA ILE A 88 -7.90 4.36 5.37
C ILE A 88 -7.22 3.13 4.78
N ALA A 89 -7.56 2.80 3.53
CA ALA A 89 -6.92 1.74 2.78
C ALA A 89 -5.93 2.34 1.76
N PHE A 90 -4.63 2.20 2.04
CA PHE A 90 -3.57 2.67 1.14
C PHE A 90 -2.24 1.90 1.35
N SER A 91 -1.14 2.33 0.72
CA SER A 91 0.20 1.85 1.09
C SER A 91 0.51 2.27 2.52
N VAL A 92 0.84 1.29 3.36
CA VAL A 92 1.16 1.48 4.79
C VAL A 92 2.35 2.41 4.93
N GLU A 93 3.39 2.21 4.11
CA GLU A 93 4.61 3.02 4.12
C GLU A 93 4.32 4.48 3.76
N ALA A 94 3.49 4.73 2.73
CA ALA A 94 3.10 6.08 2.34
C ALA A 94 2.22 6.77 3.40
N VAL A 95 1.36 6.01 4.08
CA VAL A 95 0.56 6.54 5.20
C VAL A 95 1.44 6.93 6.38
N TRP A 96 2.42 6.10 6.76
CA TRP A 96 3.36 6.43 7.84
C TRP A 96 4.22 7.63 7.52
N GLN A 97 4.78 7.70 6.31
CA GLN A 97 5.54 8.85 5.88
C GLN A 97 4.71 10.14 5.99
N LEU A 98 3.48 10.12 5.48
CA LEU A 98 2.64 11.32 5.48
C LEU A 98 2.14 11.68 6.88
N LEU A 99 1.87 10.71 7.75
CA LEU A 99 1.55 10.99 9.16
C LEU A 99 2.73 11.65 9.88
N GLN A 100 3.96 11.22 9.58
CA GLN A 100 5.18 11.85 10.09
C GLN A 100 5.35 13.28 9.57
N GLU A 101 5.14 13.51 8.27
CA GLU A 101 5.15 14.85 7.65
C GLU A 101 4.08 15.78 8.25
N MET A 102 2.96 15.20 8.68
CA MET A 102 1.86 15.91 9.36
C MET A 102 2.07 16.04 10.89
N GLU A 103 3.27 15.76 11.39
CA GLU A 103 3.63 15.81 12.82
C GLU A 103 2.64 15.07 13.73
N SER A 104 2.10 13.95 13.25
CA SER A 104 1.14 13.13 14.00
C SER A 104 1.87 12.05 14.81
N ASP A 105 1.32 11.71 15.98
CA ASP A 105 1.84 10.61 16.79
C ASP A 105 1.49 9.28 16.12
N LEU A 106 2.51 8.62 15.55
CA LEU A 106 2.37 7.34 14.87
C LEU A 106 1.88 6.24 15.82
N SER A 107 2.08 6.37 17.13
CA SER A 107 1.66 5.39 18.11
C SER A 107 0.13 5.30 18.25
N GLU A 108 -0.61 6.34 17.82
CA GLU A 108 -2.07 6.38 17.82
C GLU A 108 -2.71 5.53 16.71
N TYR A 109 -1.92 5.03 15.75
CA TYR A 109 -2.43 4.34 14.58
C TYR A 109 -1.93 2.89 14.52
N GLU A 110 -2.67 2.06 13.82
CA GLU A 110 -2.32 0.65 13.61
C GLU A 110 -2.82 0.15 12.25
N VAL A 111 -2.12 -0.86 11.71
CA VAL A 111 -2.60 -1.61 10.56
C VAL A 111 -3.58 -2.67 11.06
N ILE A 112 -4.86 -2.51 10.76
CA ILE A 112 -5.92 -3.43 11.22
C ILE A 112 -6.13 -4.61 10.26
N TYR A 113 -5.70 -4.48 9.00
CA TYR A 113 -5.80 -5.53 8.01
C TYR A 113 -4.77 -5.35 6.88
N VAL A 114 -4.11 -6.43 6.45
CA VAL A 114 -3.20 -6.42 5.30
C VAL A 114 -3.94 -6.99 4.10
N LEU A 115 -4.17 -6.16 3.08
CA LEU A 115 -4.85 -6.55 1.84
C LEU A 115 -3.89 -7.32 0.92
N LYS A 116 -2.64 -6.85 0.84
CA LYS A 116 -1.62 -7.43 -0.03
C LYS A 116 -0.23 -6.99 0.38
N GLU A 117 0.72 -7.92 0.36
CA GLU A 117 2.14 -7.58 0.28
C GLU A 117 2.63 -7.70 -1.17
N ARG A 118 3.57 -6.82 -1.54
CA ARG A 118 4.22 -6.82 -2.84
C ARG A 118 5.70 -6.56 -2.71
N ASP A 119 6.49 -7.36 -3.40
CA ASP A 119 7.89 -7.06 -3.59
C ASP A 119 8.07 -5.87 -4.52
N LEU A 120 8.96 -4.95 -4.14
CA LEU A 120 9.37 -3.82 -4.93
C LEU A 120 10.63 -4.17 -5.72
N TYR A 121 10.67 -3.69 -6.96
CA TYR A 121 11.80 -3.86 -7.87
C TYR A 121 12.17 -2.53 -8.51
N PHE A 122 13.42 -2.39 -8.92
CA PHE A 122 13.80 -1.45 -9.97
C PHE A 122 13.36 -2.00 -11.32
N ALA A 123 12.73 -1.14 -12.13
CA ALA A 123 12.33 -1.44 -13.50
C ALA A 123 13.26 -0.67 -14.46
N PHE A 124 14.04 -1.42 -15.25
CA PHE A 124 14.94 -0.89 -16.25
C PHE A 124 14.34 -1.09 -17.65
N SER A 125 14.72 -0.21 -18.59
CA SER A 125 14.37 -0.38 -20.00
C SER A 125 14.82 -1.75 -20.51
N LYS A 126 14.09 -2.33 -21.47
CA LYS A 126 14.51 -3.57 -22.14
C LYS A 126 15.86 -3.47 -22.83
N GLU A 127 16.20 -2.26 -23.27
CA GLU A 127 17.45 -1.97 -23.97
C GLU A 127 18.65 -1.90 -23.01
N THR A 128 18.42 -1.82 -21.70
CA THR A 128 19.49 -1.84 -20.71
C THR A 128 20.29 -3.14 -20.84
N ASN A 129 21.62 -3.02 -20.85
CA ASN A 129 22.54 -4.13 -21.05
C ASN A 129 22.26 -5.28 -20.08
N ALA A 130 22.12 -6.50 -20.62
CA ALA A 130 21.80 -7.70 -19.83
C ALA A 130 22.85 -8.01 -18.75
N LYS A 131 24.13 -7.78 -19.06
CA LYS A 131 25.24 -8.01 -18.14
C LYS A 131 25.15 -7.07 -16.94
N LEU A 132 24.85 -5.80 -17.17
CA LEU A 132 24.64 -4.82 -16.10
C LEU A 132 23.48 -5.22 -15.19
N ILE A 133 22.36 -5.68 -15.75
CA ILE A 133 21.22 -6.15 -14.95
C ILE A 133 21.57 -7.37 -14.10
N ALA A 134 22.38 -8.29 -14.61
CA ALA A 134 22.87 -9.44 -13.85
C ALA A 134 23.80 -8.99 -12.70
N GLU A 135 24.77 -8.13 -13.00
CA GLU A 135 25.70 -7.57 -12.00
C GLU A 135 24.96 -6.82 -10.89
N LEU A 136 23.94 -6.03 -11.22
CA LEU A 136 23.11 -5.33 -10.25
C LEU A 136 22.33 -6.30 -9.35
N ASN A 137 21.75 -7.36 -9.91
CA ASN A 137 21.04 -8.37 -9.12
C ASN A 137 21.98 -9.13 -8.17
N GLU A 138 23.17 -9.52 -8.64
CA GLU A 138 24.16 -10.18 -7.78
C GLU A 138 24.65 -9.25 -6.67
N THR A 139 24.97 -8.00 -7.00
CA THR A 139 25.37 -7.01 -6.00
C THR A 139 24.28 -6.82 -4.94
N LEU A 140 23.02 -6.66 -5.36
CA LEU A 140 21.90 -6.45 -4.45
C LEU A 140 21.72 -7.62 -3.46
N LYS A 141 21.86 -8.87 -3.93
CA LYS A 141 21.80 -10.07 -3.06
C LYS A 141 22.85 -10.06 -1.96
N THR A 142 24.03 -9.47 -2.21
CA THR A 142 25.09 -9.40 -1.19
C THR A 142 24.83 -8.34 -0.12
N GLN A 143 24.09 -7.27 -0.45
CA GLN A 143 23.82 -6.16 0.48
C GLN A 143 22.54 -6.33 1.31
N LEU A 144 21.60 -7.18 0.87
CA LEU A 144 20.36 -7.46 1.58
C LEU A 144 20.49 -8.65 2.58
N LYS A 145 21.70 -8.95 3.06
CA LYS A 145 21.96 -9.99 4.08
C LYS A 145 21.82 -9.45 5.50
#